data_AF-A0A0S7Y4Z4-F1
#
_entry.id   AF-A0A0S7Y4Z4-F1
#
_cell.length_a   1.000
_cell.length_b   1.000
_cell.length_c   1.000
_cell.angle_alpha   90.00
_cell.angle_beta   90.00
_cell.angle_gamma   90.00
#
_symmetry.space_group_name_H-M   'P 1'
#
loop_
_entity.id
_entity.type
_entity.pdbx_description
1 polymer ?
#
loop_
_entity_poly.entity_id
_entity_poly.type
_entity_poly.pdbx_seq_one_letter_code
_entity_poly.pdbx_strand_id
1 'polypeptide(L)'
;MVRKTLLLTLITFPLCFTSQVQAQEKYVHPYNKILMKLYPRPFKLKWPDVPRILANEALTLYIAKKALFVRIGEEGGIVPGALYGKYIHKVDPHKIQKIAHGRMIILY
;
A
#
# COMPACT_ATOMS: atom_id res chain seq x y z
N MET A 1 24.50 43.26 17.50
CA MET A 1 24.85 41.91 16.99
C MET A 1 23.75 40.91 17.36
N VAL A 2 22.66 40.81 16.61
CA VAL A 2 21.80 39.62 16.47
C VAL A 2 20.97 39.86 15.20
N ARG A 3 20.57 38.79 14.49
CA ARG A 3 19.53 38.74 13.43
C ARG A 3 20.01 38.81 11.98
N LYS A 4 20.72 37.77 11.51
CA LYS A 4 20.71 37.42 10.07
C LYS A 4 20.59 35.92 9.78
N THR A 5 20.59 35.04 10.78
CA THR A 5 20.73 33.58 10.56
C THR A 5 19.40 32.80 10.45
N LEU A 6 18.24 33.44 10.62
CA LEU A 6 16.95 32.75 10.78
C LEU A 6 16.07 32.70 9.51
N LEU A 7 16.50 33.30 8.39
CA LEU A 7 15.66 33.39 7.19
C LEU A 7 15.90 32.27 6.16
N LEU A 8 17.02 31.54 6.25
CA LEU A 8 17.37 30.53 5.23
C LEU A 8 16.68 29.17 5.43
N THR A 9 16.23 28.85 6.65
CA THR A 9 15.56 27.58 6.95
C THR A 9 14.06 27.58 6.61
N LEU A 10 13.45 28.73 6.39
CA LEU A 10 12.01 28.83 6.10
C LEU A 10 11.68 28.64 4.60
N ILE A 11 12.67 28.79 3.71
CA ILE A 11 12.48 28.75 2.25
C ILE A 11 12.77 27.35 1.67
N THR A 12 13.49 26.48 2.38
CA THR A 12 13.82 25.12 1.92
C THR A 12 12.76 24.08 2.29
N PHE A 13 11.82 24.40 3.19
CA PHE A 13 10.82 23.46 3.68
C PHE A 13 9.64 23.15 2.72
N PRO A 14 9.18 24.02 1.80
CA PRO A 14 7.97 23.70 1.03
C PRO A 14 8.23 22.77 -0.18
N LEU A 15 9.49 22.47 -0.52
CA LEU A 15 9.84 21.68 -1.72
C LEU A 15 9.70 20.15 -1.54
N CYS A 16 9.61 19.64 -0.31
CA CYS A 16 9.44 18.20 -0.07
C CYS A 16 7.98 17.72 -0.10
N PHE A 17 6.99 18.61 0.01
CA PHE A 17 5.58 18.22 0.11
C PHE A 17 4.89 18.04 -1.24
N THR A 18 5.42 18.60 -2.33
CA THR A 18 4.79 18.52 -3.66
C THR A 18 5.10 17.22 -4.42
N SER A 19 6.16 16.49 -4.04
CA SER A 19 6.57 15.26 -4.71
C SER A 19 5.72 14.03 -4.33
N GLN A 20 5.00 14.06 -3.20
CA GLN A 20 4.18 12.91 -2.79
C GLN A 20 2.88 12.77 -3.59
N VAL A 21 2.30 13.88 -4.09
CA VAL A 21 1.01 13.85 -4.82
C VAL A 21 1.20 13.30 -6.24
N GLN A 22 2.34 13.54 -6.88
CA GLN A 22 2.63 13.08 -8.24
C GLN A 22 2.92 11.57 -8.34
N ALA A 23 3.30 10.91 -7.25
CA ALA A 23 3.55 9.47 -7.24
C ALA A 23 2.27 8.64 -7.38
N GLN A 24 1.12 9.20 -7.00
CA GLN A 24 -0.16 8.50 -7.00
C GLN A 24 -0.80 8.42 -8.39
N GLU A 25 -0.55 9.41 -9.27
CA GLU A 25 -0.99 9.36 -10.67
C GLU A 25 -0.08 8.48 -11.54
N LYS A 26 1.21 8.36 -11.20
CA LYS A 26 2.19 7.72 -12.08
C LYS A 26 2.16 6.18 -12.04
N TYR A 27 1.63 5.59 -10.97
CA TYR A 27 1.68 4.13 -10.76
C TYR A 27 0.30 3.46 -10.82
N VAL A 28 -0.50 3.80 -11.84
CA VAL A 28 -1.69 3.00 -12.19
C VAL A 28 -1.21 1.64 -12.74
N HIS A 29 -1.64 0.55 -12.12
CA HIS A 29 -1.31 -0.82 -12.47
C HIS A 29 -1.73 -1.09 -13.94
N PRO A 30 -0.94 -1.87 -14.71
CA PRO A 30 -1.23 -2.13 -16.13
C PRO A 30 -2.65 -2.64 -16.41
N TYR A 31 -3.20 -3.46 -15.51
CA TYR A 31 -4.59 -3.93 -15.61
C TYR A 31 -5.62 -2.79 -15.52
N ASN A 32 -5.45 -1.86 -14.59
CA ASN A 32 -6.34 -0.71 -14.45
C ASN A 32 -6.24 0.21 -15.66
N LYS A 33 -5.05 0.33 -16.28
CA LYS A 33 -4.88 1.03 -17.57
C LYS A 33 -5.71 0.38 -18.68
N ILE A 34 -5.80 -0.96 -18.72
CA ILE A 34 -6.65 -1.68 -19.70
C ILE A 34 -8.13 -1.39 -19.44
N LEU A 35 -8.57 -1.48 -18.18
CA LEU A 35 -9.96 -1.18 -17.82
C LEU A 35 -10.35 0.27 -18.14
N MET A 36 -9.45 1.24 -17.90
CA MET A 36 -9.66 2.64 -18.24
C MET A 36 -9.76 2.87 -19.76
N LYS A 37 -9.02 2.10 -20.57
CA LYS A 37 -9.15 2.14 -22.04
C LYS A 37 -10.48 1.58 -22.51
N LEU A 38 -10.96 0.49 -21.90
CA LEU A 38 -12.24 -0.13 -22.25
C LEU A 38 -13.44 0.70 -21.81
N TYR A 39 -13.31 1.46 -20.72
CA TYR A 39 -14.38 2.31 -20.17
C TYR A 39 -13.83 3.69 -19.77
N PRO A 40 -13.68 4.63 -20.73
CA PRO A 40 -13.13 5.95 -20.48
C PRO A 40 -14.17 6.82 -19.74
N ARG A 41 -14.21 6.69 -18.42
CA ARG A 41 -14.95 7.55 -17.50
C ARG A 41 -13.96 8.14 -16.51
N PRO A 42 -14.24 9.29 -15.87
CA PRO A 42 -13.41 9.81 -14.77
C PRO A 42 -13.39 8.77 -13.63
N PHE A 43 -12.39 7.90 -13.66
CA PHE A 43 -12.24 6.78 -12.75
C PHE A 43 -11.60 7.32 -11.47
N LYS A 44 -12.43 7.73 -10.52
CA LYS A 44 -11.96 7.99 -9.15
C LYS A 44 -11.74 6.64 -8.48
N LEU A 45 -10.52 6.10 -8.57
CA LEU A 45 -10.11 4.97 -7.75
C LEU A 45 -10.24 5.42 -6.28
N LYS A 46 -11.27 4.91 -5.61
CA LYS A 46 -11.53 5.18 -4.18
C LYS A 46 -10.39 4.69 -3.28
N TRP A 47 -9.58 3.76 -3.80
CA TRP A 47 -8.51 3.07 -3.08
C TRP A 47 -7.24 3.09 -3.92
N PRO A 48 -6.05 3.18 -3.28
CA PRO A 48 -4.78 3.13 -3.99
C PRO A 48 -4.67 1.82 -4.76
N ASP A 49 -3.99 1.87 -5.90
CA ASP A 49 -3.70 0.68 -6.68
C ASP A 49 -2.78 -0.25 -5.89
N VAL A 50 -3.25 -1.46 -5.58
CA VAL A 50 -2.46 -2.45 -4.83
C VAL A 50 -1.70 -3.30 -5.85
N PRO A 51 -0.36 -3.29 -5.84
CA PRO A 51 0.43 -4.10 -6.76
C PRO A 51 0.10 -5.58 -6.57
N ARG A 52 -0.08 -6.29 -7.69
CA ARG A 52 -0.32 -7.73 -7.69
C ARG A 52 1.01 -8.47 -7.63
N ILE A 53 1.01 -9.61 -6.94
CA ILE A 53 2.12 -10.54 -6.84
C ILE A 53 1.68 -11.92 -7.34
N LEU A 54 2.58 -12.68 -7.95
CA LEU A 54 2.25 -14.05 -8.37
C LEU A 54 2.15 -14.98 -7.15
N ALA A 55 1.32 -16.03 -7.25
CA ALA A 55 1.09 -16.95 -6.14
C ALA A 55 2.37 -17.67 -5.68
N ASN A 56 3.25 -18.03 -6.61
CA ASN A 56 4.55 -18.62 -6.32
C ASN A 56 5.48 -17.64 -5.57
N GLU A 57 5.56 -16.39 -6.00
CA GLU A 57 6.35 -15.35 -5.33
C GLU A 57 5.82 -15.07 -3.92
N ALA A 58 4.50 -14.98 -3.77
CA ALA A 58 3.85 -14.81 -2.47
C ALA A 58 4.20 -15.98 -1.52
N LEU A 59 4.15 -17.21 -2.03
CA LEU A 59 4.54 -18.40 -1.27
C LEU A 59 6.02 -18.38 -0.89
N THR A 60 6.91 -18.02 -1.81
CA THR A 60 8.36 -17.87 -1.53
C THR A 60 8.62 -16.88 -0.41
N LEU A 61 7.95 -15.72 -0.43
CA LEU A 61 8.10 -14.70 0.63
C LEU A 61 7.56 -15.18 1.97
N TYR A 62 6.47 -15.94 1.96
CA TYR A 62 5.89 -16.50 3.18
C TYR A 62 6.79 -17.57 3.80
N ILE A 63 7.34 -18.49 3.00
CA ILE A 63 8.31 -19.50 3.45
C ILE A 63 9.55 -18.81 4.04
N ALA A 64 10.03 -17.75 3.40
CA ALA A 64 11.16 -16.95 3.87
C ALA A 64 10.84 -16.06 5.09
N LYS A 65 9.63 -16.13 5.67
CA LYS A 65 9.14 -15.29 6.77
C LYS A 65 9.19 -13.78 6.49
N LYS A 66 9.21 -13.39 5.21
CA LYS A 66 9.20 -12.00 4.73
C LYS A 66 7.80 -11.49 4.41
N ALA A 67 6.78 -12.33 4.43
CA ALA A 67 5.40 -11.94 4.21
C ALA A 67 4.47 -12.40 5.35
N LEU A 68 3.38 -11.65 5.52
CA LEU A 68 2.23 -11.98 6.34
C LEU A 68 0.98 -11.99 5.46
N PHE A 69 0.33 -13.15 5.37
CA PHE A 69 -0.95 -13.27 4.68
C PHE A 69 -2.08 -12.74 5.55
N VAL A 70 -2.97 -11.95 4.95
CA VAL A 70 -4.19 -11.42 5.56
C VAL A 70 -5.34 -11.76 4.64
N ARG A 71 -6.26 -12.60 5.12
CA ARG A 71 -7.40 -13.06 4.33
C ARG A 71 -8.47 -11.98 4.27
N ILE A 72 -8.85 -11.51 3.09
CA ILE A 72 -9.92 -10.53 2.90
C ILE A 72 -11.13 -11.23 2.29
N GLY A 73 -12.13 -11.54 3.13
CA GLY A 73 -13.38 -12.16 2.70
C GLY A 73 -13.70 -13.45 3.44
N GLU A 74 -14.83 -14.06 3.09
CA GLU A 74 -15.34 -15.29 3.73
C GLU A 74 -15.11 -16.55 2.87
N GLU A 75 -14.68 -16.39 1.62
CA GLU A 75 -14.47 -17.48 0.65
C GLU A 75 -12.98 -17.86 0.52
N GLY A 76 -12.70 -19.09 0.09
CA GLY A 76 -11.33 -19.59 -0.12
C GLY A 76 -10.72 -20.42 1.03
N GLY A 77 -9.60 -21.06 0.74
CA GLY A 77 -8.82 -21.86 1.69
C GLY A 77 -8.07 -21.00 2.71
N ILE A 78 -7.73 -21.58 3.85
CA ILE A 78 -6.96 -20.90 4.90
C ILE A 78 -5.47 -21.19 4.69
N VAL A 79 -4.67 -20.14 4.51
CA VAL A 79 -3.21 -20.26 4.56
C VAL A 79 -2.78 -20.39 6.03
N PRO A 80 -2.02 -21.45 6.41
CA PRO A 80 -1.56 -21.60 7.78
C PRO A 80 -0.81 -20.36 8.29
N GLY A 81 -1.07 -19.91 9.51
CA GLY A 81 -0.43 -18.71 10.07
C GLY A 81 -0.82 -17.37 9.42
N ALA A 82 -1.77 -17.35 8.50
CA ALA A 82 -2.37 -16.10 8.03
C ALA A 82 -3.26 -15.48 9.11
N LEU A 83 -3.39 -14.15 9.08
CA LEU A 83 -4.45 -13.48 9.83
C LEU A 83 -5.76 -13.59 9.05
N TYR A 84 -6.82 -14.05 9.71
CA TYR A 84 -8.15 -14.11 9.13
C TYR A 84 -9.19 -13.74 10.19
N GLY A 85 -10.35 -13.28 9.73
CA GLY A 85 -11.47 -12.95 10.59
C GLY A 85 -12.57 -12.24 9.82
N LYS A 86 -13.82 -12.43 10.26
CA LYS A 86 -15.03 -11.89 9.61
C LYS A 86 -14.97 -10.39 9.30
N TYR A 87 -14.24 -9.64 10.11
CA TYR A 87 -14.10 -8.19 10.00
C TYR A 87 -12.65 -7.73 9.97
N ILE A 88 -11.73 -8.53 9.43
CA ILE A 88 -10.32 -8.13 9.41
C ILE A 88 -10.07 -6.86 8.58
N HIS A 89 -10.91 -6.59 7.58
CA HIS A 89 -10.93 -5.33 6.83
C HIS A 89 -11.34 -4.11 7.68
N LYS A 90 -11.95 -4.31 8.86
CA LYS A 90 -12.29 -3.26 9.83
C LYS A 90 -11.24 -3.11 10.93
N VAL A 91 -10.23 -3.98 10.97
CA VAL A 91 -9.16 -3.89 11.95
C VAL A 91 -8.31 -2.67 11.62
N ASP A 92 -7.96 -1.91 12.65
CA ASP A 92 -7.04 -0.78 12.56
C ASP A 92 -5.74 -1.20 11.83
N PRO A 93 -5.43 -0.59 10.67
CA PRO A 93 -4.23 -0.88 9.91
C PRO A 93 -2.93 -0.78 10.72
N HIS A 94 -2.88 0.10 11.73
CA HIS A 94 -1.69 0.23 12.59
C HIS A 94 -1.44 -1.03 13.44
N LYS A 95 -2.50 -1.73 13.84
CA LYS A 95 -2.37 -3.02 14.55
C LYS A 95 -1.83 -4.10 13.62
N ILE A 96 -2.31 -4.13 12.38
CA ILE A 96 -1.82 -5.07 11.36
C ILE A 96 -0.35 -4.78 11.04
N GLN A 97 0.06 -3.51 10.91
CA GLN A 97 1.45 -3.13 10.71
C GLN A 97 2.36 -3.57 11.85
N LYS A 98 1.92 -3.40 13.11
CA LYS A 98 2.68 -3.87 14.29
C LYS A 98 2.92 -5.38 14.25
N ILE A 99 1.92 -6.16 13.83
CA ILE A 99 2.04 -7.61 13.67
C ILE A 99 2.95 -7.93 12.49
N ALA A 100 2.81 -7.23 11.36
CA ALA A 100 3.61 -7.46 10.17
C ALA A 100 5.10 -7.20 10.42
N HIS A 101 5.47 -6.21 11.24
CA HIS A 101 6.84 -5.94 11.73
C HIS A 101 7.93 -6.09 10.66
N GLY A 102 7.87 -5.27 9.61
CA GLY A 102 8.83 -5.30 8.50
C GLY A 102 8.57 -6.40 7.46
N ARG A 103 7.53 -7.23 7.64
CA ARG A 103 7.05 -8.16 6.62
C ARG A 103 6.09 -7.47 5.65
N MET A 104 6.11 -7.93 4.41
CA MET A 104 5.14 -7.53 3.40
C MET A 104 3.76 -8.11 3.73
N ILE A 105 2.74 -7.27 3.73
CA ILE A 105 1.35 -7.72 3.91
C ILE A 105 0.83 -8.17 2.55
N ILE A 106 0.39 -9.42 2.45
CA ILE A 106 -0.25 -9.97 1.26
C ILE A 106 -1.72 -10.19 1.56
N LEU A 107 -2.57 -9.45 0.86
CA LEU A 107 -4.01 -9.64 0.91
C LEU A 107 -4.39 -10.76 -0.06
N TYR A 108 -5.19 -11.72 0.40
CA TYR A 108 -5.69 -12.82 -0.43
C TYR A 108 -7.15 -13.15 -0.11
#